data_AF-A0A2A4T456-F1
#
_entry.id   AF-A0A2A4T456-F1
#
_cell.length_a   1.000
_cell.length_b   1.000
_cell.length_c   1.000
_cell.angle_alpha   90.00
_cell.angle_beta   90.00
_cell.angle_gamma   90.00
#
_symmetry.space_group_name_H-M   'P 1'
#
loop_
_entity.id
_entity.type
_entity.pdbx_description
1 polymer ?
#
loop_
_entity_poly.entity_id
_entity_poly.type
_entity_poly.pdbx_seq_one_letter_code
_entity_poly.pdbx_strand_id
1 'polypeptide(L)'
;MTLFRNTELTTNRILGEVLFLSGLLFILHSLASKFFWYWHYWWFDIVMHLLGGFILGLLFTWFIIRVGVSWRKRVWFYIVALIVLAITIWWEIFEYVNDMVREINYISDTTIDIMLGVLGASLAYMFIRKKMIDEE
;
A
#
# COMPACT_ATOMS: atom_id res chain seq x y z
N MET A 1 11.15 -29.89 -5.73
CA MET A 1 10.20 -29.45 -6.77
C MET A 1 8.90 -28.88 -6.17
N THR A 2 8.38 -29.45 -5.07
CA THR A 2 7.15 -29.02 -4.39
C THR A 2 7.20 -27.60 -3.78
N LEU A 3 8.28 -27.25 -3.06
CA LEU A 3 8.46 -25.92 -2.44
C LEU A 3 8.46 -24.75 -3.45
N PHE A 4 9.12 -24.94 -4.59
CA PHE A 4 9.13 -23.95 -5.67
C PHE A 4 7.73 -23.73 -6.26
N ARG A 5 6.97 -24.82 -6.44
CA ARG A 5 5.60 -24.75 -6.98
C ARG A 5 4.64 -24.02 -6.03
N ASN A 6 4.75 -24.25 -4.71
CA ASN A 6 3.93 -23.56 -3.71
C ASN A 6 4.25 -22.06 -3.67
N THR A 7 5.55 -21.71 -3.69
CA THR A 7 6.00 -20.31 -3.73
C THR A 7 5.46 -19.56 -4.95
N GLU A 8 5.49 -20.17 -6.14
CA GLU A 8 4.92 -19.56 -7.35
C GLU A 8 3.39 -19.38 -7.26
N LEU A 9 2.66 -20.38 -6.75
CA LEU A 9 1.21 -20.29 -6.57
C LEU A 9 0.84 -19.13 -5.64
N THR A 10 1.53 -18.97 -4.52
CA THR A 10 1.26 -17.85 -3.60
C THR A 10 1.68 -16.50 -4.13
N THR A 11 2.80 -16.45 -4.84
CA THR A 11 3.21 -15.24 -5.55
C THR A 11 2.13 -14.80 -6.56
N ASN A 12 1.54 -15.73 -7.31
CA ASN A 12 0.44 -15.43 -8.24
C ASN A 12 -0.84 -14.99 -7.51
N ARG A 13 -1.17 -15.60 -6.35
CA ARG A 13 -2.30 -15.18 -5.52
C ARG A 13 -2.13 -13.75 -5.00
N ILE A 14 -0.93 -13.41 -4.51
CA ILE A 14 -0.62 -12.04 -4.05
C ILE A 14 -0.81 -11.03 -5.18
N LEU A 15 -0.37 -11.35 -6.40
CA LEU A 15 -0.62 -10.48 -7.56
C LEU A 15 -2.13 -10.28 -7.82
N GLY A 16 -2.92 -11.36 -7.74
CA GLY A 16 -4.37 -11.27 -7.85
C GLY A 16 -5.00 -10.36 -6.79
N GLU A 17 -4.53 -10.45 -5.54
CA GLU A 17 -4.95 -9.58 -4.43
C GLU A 17 -4.56 -8.12 -4.69
N VAL A 18 -3.34 -7.86 -5.18
CA VAL A 18 -2.90 -6.51 -5.55
C VAL A 18 -3.79 -5.92 -6.63
N LEU A 19 -4.06 -6.67 -7.71
CA LEU A 19 -4.90 -6.19 -8.82
C LEU A 19 -6.34 -5.91 -8.37
N PHE A 20 -6.91 -6.82 -7.57
CA PHE A 20 -8.26 -6.65 -7.01
C PHE A 20 -8.34 -5.41 -6.12
N LEU A 21 -7.41 -5.26 -5.16
CA LEU A 21 -7.39 -4.14 -4.22
C LEU A 21 -7.10 -2.81 -4.93
N SER A 22 -6.24 -2.81 -5.95
CA SER A 22 -5.97 -1.63 -6.79
C SER A 22 -7.21 -1.21 -7.56
N GLY A 23 -7.96 -2.17 -8.13
CA GLY A 23 -9.23 -1.90 -8.79
C GLY A 23 -10.28 -1.34 -7.82
N LEU A 24 -10.38 -1.90 -6.61
CA LEU A 24 -11.25 -1.39 -5.56
C LEU A 24 -10.86 0.04 -5.14
N LEU A 25 -9.56 0.29 -4.89
CA LEU A 25 -9.05 1.62 -4.55
C LEU A 25 -9.37 2.63 -5.65
N PHE A 26 -9.16 2.28 -6.92
CA PHE A 26 -9.49 3.14 -8.06
C PHE A 26 -10.98 3.50 -8.11
N ILE A 27 -11.87 2.52 -7.91
CA ILE A 27 -13.32 2.75 -7.87
C ILE A 27 -13.67 3.66 -6.69
N LEU A 28 -13.16 3.37 -5.50
CA LEU A 28 -13.42 4.16 -4.29
C LEU A 28 -12.95 5.60 -4.44
N HIS A 29 -11.73 5.82 -4.94
CA HIS A 29 -11.19 7.15 -5.22
C HIS A 29 -12.05 7.89 -6.25
N SER A 30 -12.41 7.23 -7.36
CA SER A 30 -13.21 7.84 -8.43
C SER A 30 -14.59 8.26 -7.93
N LEU A 31 -15.25 7.42 -7.13
CA LEU A 31 -16.53 7.74 -6.50
C LEU A 31 -16.38 8.85 -5.47
N ALA A 32 -15.34 8.80 -4.65
CA ALA A 32 -15.09 9.81 -3.61
C ALA A 32 -14.82 11.19 -4.20
N SER A 33 -14.05 11.28 -5.28
CA SER A 33 -13.82 12.52 -6.02
C SER A 33 -15.10 13.02 -6.70
N LYS A 34 -15.90 12.12 -7.30
CA LYS A 34 -17.15 12.50 -7.99
C LYS A 34 -18.25 12.97 -7.05
N PHE A 35 -18.39 12.32 -5.90
CA PHE A 35 -19.45 12.57 -4.92
C PHE A 35 -18.97 13.39 -3.71
N PHE A 36 -17.77 13.95 -3.80
CA PHE A 36 -17.16 14.77 -2.76
C PHE A 36 -17.05 14.09 -1.38
N TRP A 37 -16.84 12.77 -1.34
CA TRP A 37 -16.73 12.02 -0.08
C TRP A 37 -15.52 12.46 0.74
N TYR A 38 -14.41 12.84 0.09
CA TYR A 38 -13.24 13.40 0.77
C TYR A 38 -13.57 14.67 1.57
N TRP A 39 -14.57 15.45 1.16
CA TRP A 39 -14.98 16.68 1.84
C TRP A 39 -16.10 16.45 2.86
N HIS A 40 -16.77 15.30 2.81
CA HIS A 40 -17.89 15.00 3.70
C HIS A 40 -17.49 14.06 4.84
N TYR A 41 -16.50 13.20 4.61
CA TYR A 41 -16.07 12.16 5.52
C TYR A 41 -14.56 12.26 5.73
N TRP A 42 -14.15 12.96 6.79
CA TRP A 42 -12.73 13.16 7.17
C TRP A 42 -11.92 11.84 7.26
N TRP A 43 -12.57 10.75 7.67
CA TRP A 43 -11.91 9.44 7.80
C TRP A 43 -11.67 8.74 6.47
N PHE A 44 -12.29 9.21 5.39
CA PHE A 44 -12.20 8.53 4.09
C PHE A 44 -10.77 8.60 3.56
N ASP A 45 -10.12 9.75 3.68
CA ASP A 45 -8.75 9.97 3.22
C ASP A 45 -7.75 9.06 3.96
N ILE A 46 -7.85 9.01 5.30
CA ILE A 46 -7.15 8.06 6.18
C ILE A 46 -7.26 6.61 5.69
N VAL A 47 -8.47 6.16 5.33
CA VAL A 47 -8.68 4.77 4.85
C VAL A 47 -7.98 4.56 3.50
N MET A 48 -8.01 5.56 2.61
CA MET A 48 -7.37 5.50 1.30
C MET A 48 -5.84 5.45 1.42
N HIS A 49 -5.23 6.22 2.33
CA HIS A 49 -3.78 6.18 2.57
C HIS A 49 -3.32 4.86 3.17
N LEU A 50 -4.05 4.32 4.15
CA LEU A 50 -3.76 3.00 4.71
C LEU A 50 -3.86 1.90 3.64
N LEU A 51 -4.93 1.91 2.84
CA LEU A 51 -5.15 0.93 1.78
C LEU A 51 -4.11 1.05 0.66
N GLY A 52 -3.78 2.28 0.25
CA GLY A 52 -2.73 2.56 -0.73
C GLY A 52 -1.37 2.05 -0.27
N GLY A 53 -0.99 2.35 0.97
CA GLY A 53 0.23 1.84 1.59
C GLY A 53 0.29 0.31 1.63
N PHE A 54 -0.84 -0.34 1.97
CA PHE A 54 -0.95 -1.80 1.97
C PHE A 54 -0.79 -2.39 0.56
N ILE A 55 -1.45 -1.82 -0.45
CA ILE A 55 -1.35 -2.27 -1.85
C ILE A 55 0.09 -2.14 -2.36
N LEU A 56 0.74 -1.00 -2.14
CA LEU A 56 2.12 -0.79 -2.55
C LEU A 56 3.08 -1.73 -1.81
N GLY A 57 2.86 -1.94 -0.50
CA GLY A 57 3.63 -2.90 0.29
C GLY A 57 3.53 -4.33 -0.25
N LEU A 58 2.32 -4.76 -0.64
CA LEU A 58 2.10 -6.05 -1.29
C LEU A 58 2.82 -6.12 -2.64
N LEU A 59 2.67 -5.10 -3.48
CA LEU A 59 3.25 -5.05 -4.82
C LEU A 59 4.79 -5.12 -4.79
N PHE A 60 5.44 -4.29 -3.98
CA PHE A 60 6.90 -4.27 -3.93
C PHE A 60 7.48 -5.51 -3.26
N THR A 61 6.81 -6.04 -2.23
CA THR A 61 7.23 -7.32 -1.63
C THR A 61 7.04 -8.48 -2.60
N TRP A 62 5.93 -8.51 -3.35
CA TRP A 62 5.69 -9.46 -4.43
C TRP A 62 6.79 -9.40 -5.49
N PHE A 63 7.18 -8.21 -5.91
CA PHE A 63 8.25 -8.02 -6.89
C PHE A 63 9.58 -8.60 -6.38
N ILE A 64 9.95 -8.31 -5.13
CA ILE A 64 11.16 -8.84 -4.47
C ILE A 64 11.16 -10.38 -4.48
N ILE A 65 10.02 -11.00 -4.14
CA ILE A 65 9.88 -12.48 -4.19
C ILE A 65 10.04 -12.98 -5.62
N ARG A 66 9.39 -12.31 -6.59
CA ARG A 66 9.39 -12.75 -7.99
C ARG A 66 10.76 -12.68 -8.64
N VAL A 67 11.60 -11.72 -8.28
CA VAL A 67 13.00 -11.62 -8.77
C VAL A 67 13.97 -12.54 -8.03
N GLY A 68 13.48 -13.44 -7.16
CA GLY A 68 14.29 -14.45 -6.49
C GLY A 68 15.12 -13.92 -5.31
N VAL A 69 14.82 -12.70 -4.84
CA VAL A 69 15.51 -12.10 -3.71
C VAL A 69 14.91 -12.62 -2.40
N SER A 70 15.78 -12.91 -1.42
CA SER A 70 15.34 -13.39 -0.11
C SER A 70 14.60 -12.31 0.67
N TRP A 71 13.27 -12.31 0.57
CA TRP A 71 12.34 -11.41 1.27
C TRP A 71 12.40 -11.50 2.81
N ARG A 72 13.02 -12.56 3.35
CA ARG A 72 13.17 -12.80 4.80
C ARG A 72 14.16 -11.84 5.47
N LYS A 73 15.05 -11.22 4.70
CA LYS A 73 16.01 -10.24 5.25
C LYS A 73 15.27 -8.96 5.63
N ARG A 74 15.48 -8.48 6.87
CA ARG A 74 14.86 -7.25 7.39
C ARG A 74 15.12 -6.02 6.50
N VAL A 75 16.24 -6.00 5.77
CA VAL A 75 16.58 -4.91 4.83
C VAL A 75 15.47 -4.64 3.81
N TRP A 76 14.77 -5.69 3.35
CA TRP A 76 13.72 -5.54 2.34
C TRP A 76 12.46 -4.91 2.89
N PHE A 77 12.14 -5.16 4.15
CA PHE A 77 11.07 -4.44 4.84
C PHE A 77 11.36 -2.93 4.86
N TYR A 78 12.58 -2.53 5.24
CA TYR A 78 12.94 -1.11 5.26
C TYR A 78 12.97 -0.48 3.87
N ILE A 79 13.44 -1.21 2.84
CA ILE A 79 13.42 -0.72 1.45
C ILE A 79 11.98 -0.50 0.99
N VAL A 80 11.08 -1.45 1.21
CA VAL A 80 9.66 -1.31 0.85
C VAL A 80 9.02 -0.15 1.61
N ALA A 81 9.26 -0.04 2.91
CA ALA A 81 8.73 1.06 3.73
C ALA A 81 9.23 2.44 3.24
N LEU A 82 10.51 2.55 2.84
CA LEU A 82 11.07 3.78 2.27
C LEU A 82 10.46 4.13 0.90
N ILE A 83 10.21 3.13 0.05
CA ILE A 83 9.54 3.34 -1.23
C ILE A 83 8.12 3.85 -1.00
N VAL A 84 7.36 3.21 -0.11
CA VAL A 84 5.98 3.63 0.20
C VAL A 84 5.95 5.01 0.85
N LEU A 85 6.90 5.31 1.74
CA LEU A 85 7.08 6.65 2.31
C LEU A 85 7.29 7.70 1.20
N ALA A 86 8.19 7.43 0.25
CA ALA A 86 8.46 8.36 -0.85
C ALA A 86 7.23 8.58 -1.75
N ILE A 87 6.47 7.52 -2.05
CA ILE A 87 5.25 7.61 -2.85
C ILE A 87 4.15 8.38 -2.10
N THR A 88 4.02 8.16 -0.79
CA THR A 88 3.02 8.87 0.03
C THR A 88 3.34 10.35 0.10
N ILE A 89 4.60 10.72 0.37
CA ILE A 89 5.05 12.12 0.33
C ILE A 89 4.81 12.73 -1.06
N TRP A 90 5.07 11.98 -2.14
CA TRP A 90 4.82 12.45 -3.49
C TRP A 90 3.33 12.72 -3.75
N TRP A 91 2.42 11.90 -3.19
CA TRP A 91 0.98 12.12 -3.27
C TRP A 91 0.57 13.43 -2.56
N GLU A 92 1.07 13.67 -1.35
CA GLU A 92 0.80 14.91 -0.61
C GLU A 92 1.26 16.15 -1.38
N ILE A 93 2.46 16.10 -1.97
CA ILE A 93 2.96 17.17 -2.83
C ILE A 93 2.05 17.35 -4.06
N PHE A 94 1.57 16.27 -4.65
CA PHE A 94 0.62 16.32 -5.77
C PHE A 94 -0.69 16.98 -5.35
N GLU A 95 -1.22 16.69 -4.16
CA GLU A 95 -2.42 17.35 -3.65
C GLU A 95 -2.21 18.85 -3.43
N TYR A 96 -1.07 19.21 -2.82
CA TYR A 96 -0.68 20.60 -2.61
C TYR A 96 -0.56 21.40 -3.90
N VAL A 97 0.13 20.86 -4.91
CA VAL A 97 0.37 21.56 -6.18
C VAL A 97 -0.89 21.75 -7.02
N ASN A 98 -1.90 20.90 -6.84
CA ASN A 98 -3.16 20.96 -7.60
C ASN A 98 -4.30 21.62 -6.83
N ASP A 99 -3.99 22.35 -5.74
CA ASP A 99 -4.98 22.99 -4.86
C ASP A 99 -6.07 22.02 -4.37
N MET A 100 -5.68 20.76 -4.17
CA MET A 100 -6.57 19.71 -3.65
C MET A 100 -6.49 19.55 -2.14
N VAL A 101 -5.70 20.38 -1.45
CA VAL A 101 -5.60 20.41 0.02
C VAL A 101 -6.97 20.72 0.60
N ARG A 102 -7.47 19.84 1.45
CA ARG A 102 -8.86 19.87 1.95
C ARG A 102 -8.93 20.29 3.41
N GLU A 103 -7.96 19.86 4.21
CA GLU A 103 -7.95 20.07 5.64
C GLU A 103 -7.43 21.45 6.04
N ILE A 104 -8.06 22.03 7.06
CA ILE A 104 -7.64 23.32 7.65
C ILE A 104 -6.23 23.18 8.25
N ASN A 105 -5.87 21.97 8.69
CA ASN A 105 -4.55 21.65 9.25
C ASN A 105 -3.80 20.65 8.37
N TYR A 106 -3.39 21.10 7.18
CA TYR A 106 -2.63 20.32 6.21
C TYR A 106 -1.41 19.58 6.80
N ILE A 107 -0.66 20.21 7.72
CA ILE A 107 0.51 19.56 8.32
C ILE A 107 0.11 18.32 9.13
N SER A 108 -0.99 18.40 9.89
CA SER A 108 -1.48 17.27 10.67
C SER A 108 -2.00 16.15 9.79
N ASP A 109 -2.72 16.50 8.72
CA ASP A 109 -3.28 15.59 7.73
C ASP A 109 -2.18 14.78 7.04
N THR A 110 -1.28 15.49 6.35
CA THR A 110 -0.10 14.91 5.68
C THR A 110 0.74 14.04 6.62
N THR A 111 0.89 14.42 7.89
CA THR A 111 1.63 13.59 8.86
C THR A 111 0.91 12.26 9.10
N ILE A 112 -0.41 12.30 9.29
CA ILE A 112 -1.24 11.10 9.46
C ILE A 112 -1.17 10.22 8.21
N ASP A 113 -1.28 10.82 7.02
CA ASP A 113 -1.28 10.11 5.75
C ASP A 113 0.03 9.39 5.48
N ILE A 114 1.16 10.06 5.75
CA ILE A 114 2.49 9.44 5.72
C ILE A 114 2.59 8.26 6.69
N MET A 115 2.13 8.44 7.94
CA MET A 115 2.16 7.38 8.94
C MET A 115 1.30 6.18 8.52
N LEU A 116 0.13 6.42 7.92
CA LEU A 116 -0.79 5.39 7.45
C LEU A 116 -0.25 4.66 6.22
N GLY A 117 0.39 5.36 5.29
CA GLY A 117 1.07 4.74 4.16
C GLY A 117 2.12 3.73 4.62
N VAL A 118 2.99 4.12 5.57
CA VAL A 118 4.03 3.25 6.13
C VAL A 118 3.42 2.12 6.98
N LEU A 119 2.36 2.38 7.74
CA LEU A 119 1.63 1.36 8.49
C LEU A 119 1.03 0.31 7.55
N GLY A 120 0.40 0.74 6.45
CA GLY A 120 -0.15 -0.13 5.41
C GLY A 120 0.94 -1.03 4.83
N ALA A 121 2.10 -0.48 4.48
CA ALA A 121 3.24 -1.26 3.99
C ALA A 121 3.70 -2.31 5.01
N SER A 122 3.68 -1.95 6.29
CA SER A 122 4.06 -2.85 7.38
C SER A 122 3.08 -4.01 7.55
N LEU A 123 1.78 -3.73 7.46
CA LEU A 123 0.73 -4.75 7.47
C LEU A 123 0.85 -5.69 6.26
N ALA A 124 1.18 -5.17 5.08
CA ALA A 124 1.41 -5.98 3.89
C ALA A 124 2.58 -6.96 4.05
N TYR A 125 3.69 -6.49 4.64
CA TYR A 125 4.82 -7.36 4.96
C TYR A 125 4.45 -8.47 5.94
N MET A 126 3.69 -8.14 6.99
CA MET A 126 3.20 -9.13 7.96
C MET A 126 2.25 -10.16 7.32
N PHE A 127 1.35 -9.70 6.44
CA PHE A 127 0.41 -10.54 5.70
C PHE A 127 1.15 -11.55 4.82
N ILE A 128 2.11 -11.09 4.00
CA ILE A 128 2.90 -11.97 3.14
C ILE A 128 3.73 -12.95 3.97
N ARG A 129 4.38 -12.48 5.04
CA ARG A 129 5.16 -13.35 5.93
C ARG A 129 4.31 -14.49 6.47
N LYS A 130 3.10 -14.20 6.95
CA LYS A 130 2.18 -15.22 7.48
C LYS A 130 1.82 -16.23 6.38
N LYS A 131 1.38 -15.74 5.22
CA LYS A 131 0.96 -16.58 4.07
C LYS A 131 2.08 -17.50 3.57
N MET A 132 3.33 -17.02 3.59
CA MET A 132 4.50 -17.81 3.20
C MET A 132 4.92 -18.85 4.24
N ILE A 133 4.64 -18.62 5.53
CA ILE A 133 4.90 -19.61 6.60
C ILE A 133 3.86 -20.74 6.54
N ASP A 134 2.59 -20.40 6.27
CA ASP A 134 1.49 -21.38 6.20
C ASP A 134 1.62 -22.35 5.00
N GLU A 135 2.53 -22.10 4.05
CA GLU A 135 2.75 -22.91 2.84
C GLU A 135 4.10 -23.64 2.76
N GLU A 136 4.98 -23.44 3.76
CA GLU A 136 6.20 -24.26 3.97
C GLU A 136 5.87 -25.59 4.67
#